data_AF-A0A7C2VX54-F1
#
_entry.id   AF-A0A7C2VX54-F1
#
_cell.length_a   1.000
_cell.length_b   1.000
_cell.length_c   1.000
_cell.angle_alpha   90.00
_cell.angle_beta   90.00
_cell.angle_gamma   90.00
#
_symmetry.space_group_name_H-M   'P 1'
#
loop_
_entity.id
_entity.type
_entity.pdbx_description
1 polymer ?
#
loop_
_entity_poly.entity_id
_entity_poly.type
_entity_poly.pdbx_seq_one_letter_code
_entity_poly.pdbx_strand_id
1 'polypeptide(L)'
;MGYGVKAILCRAVAAAVVVCAVLEAPVRGQLRLEEAGTPRVYFSYQGRALLSFGGLSDFIFYASEDAYNWRLWADWAAEHGINHVRAYPPLSWKHVEAFAGENGGSTTRVLFPYVEVEPGSRKFDLRRFNPAYWKRFREQCEYLQSRGIIIHLLMWNG
;
A
#
# COMPACT_ATOMS: atom_id res chain seq x y z
N MET A 1 27.13 -39.50 -71.08
CA MET A 1 26.09 -40.38 -70.49
C MET A 1 26.49 -40.67 -69.05
N GLY A 2 25.57 -40.50 -68.10
CA GLY A 2 25.75 -40.92 -66.70
C GLY A 2 25.20 -39.91 -65.68
N TYR A 3 23.96 -40.12 -65.25
CA TYR A 3 23.27 -39.40 -64.17
C TYR A 3 23.84 -39.73 -62.79
N GLY A 4 23.69 -38.83 -61.80
CA GLY A 4 23.82 -39.20 -60.38
C GLY A 4 23.79 -38.04 -59.37
N VAL A 5 22.59 -37.56 -59.01
CA VAL A 5 22.33 -36.73 -57.82
C VAL A 5 22.39 -37.63 -56.57
N LYS A 6 23.16 -37.26 -55.53
CA LYS A 6 22.80 -37.48 -54.11
C LYS A 6 23.36 -36.37 -53.23
N ALA A 7 22.52 -35.96 -52.30
CA ALA A 7 22.55 -34.74 -51.51
C ALA A 7 23.18 -34.93 -50.12
N ILE A 8 23.12 -33.85 -49.31
CA ILE A 8 23.10 -33.83 -47.83
C ILE A 8 24.53 -33.83 -47.21
N LEU A 9 24.96 -32.89 -46.35
CA LEU A 9 24.28 -32.31 -45.18
C LEU A 9 24.95 -31.00 -44.74
N CYS A 10 24.13 -30.00 -44.44
CA CYS A 10 24.44 -28.78 -43.70
C CYS A 10 25.16 -29.04 -42.37
N ARG A 11 26.17 -28.22 -42.05
CA ARG A 11 26.49 -27.83 -40.67
C ARG A 11 26.87 -26.35 -40.61
N ALA A 12 25.86 -25.49 -40.74
CA ALA A 12 25.97 -24.12 -40.25
C ALA A 12 25.68 -24.16 -38.74
N VAL A 13 26.72 -24.02 -37.92
CA VAL A 13 26.58 -23.79 -36.48
C VAL A 13 26.17 -22.32 -36.31
N ALA A 14 24.87 -22.06 -36.37
CA ALA A 14 24.32 -20.78 -35.94
C ALA A 14 24.31 -20.81 -34.40
N ALA A 15 25.30 -20.15 -33.81
CA ALA A 15 25.32 -19.87 -32.38
C ALA A 15 24.11 -18.99 -32.03
N ALA A 16 23.06 -19.62 -31.51
CA ALA A 16 21.93 -18.92 -30.93
C ALA A 16 22.39 -18.26 -29.63
N VAL A 17 22.78 -16.99 -29.70
CA VAL A 17 22.82 -16.13 -28.53
C VAL A 17 21.37 -15.91 -28.12
N VAL A 18 20.89 -16.73 -27.19
CA VAL A 18 19.63 -16.49 -26.48
C VAL A 18 19.88 -15.28 -25.59
N VAL A 19 19.56 -14.10 -26.11
CA VAL A 19 19.38 -12.91 -25.28
C VAL A 19 18.12 -13.20 -24.45
N CYS A 20 18.31 -13.73 -23.24
CA CYS A 20 17.30 -13.68 -22.20
C CYS A 20 17.11 -12.21 -21.81
N ALA A 21 16.40 -11.46 -22.64
CA ALA A 21 15.73 -10.26 -22.18
C ALA A 21 14.73 -10.74 -21.13
N VAL A 22 15.12 -10.65 -19.85
CA VAL A 22 14.15 -10.64 -18.76
C VAL A 22 13.36 -9.36 -18.98
N LEU A 23 12.33 -9.45 -19.82
CA LEU A 23 11.21 -8.52 -19.75
C LEU A 23 10.67 -8.72 -18.35
N GLU A 24 11.05 -7.86 -17.41
CA GLU A 24 10.34 -7.72 -16.16
C GLU A 24 8.88 -7.44 -16.56
N ALA A 25 8.06 -8.49 -16.57
CA ALA A 25 6.63 -8.31 -16.72
C ALA A 25 6.25 -7.30 -15.65
N PRO A 26 5.58 -6.19 -16.00
CA PRO A 26 5.28 -5.16 -15.04
C PRO A 26 4.59 -5.83 -13.86
N VAL A 27 5.20 -5.74 -12.68
CA VAL A 27 4.66 -6.34 -11.45
C VAL A 27 3.22 -5.85 -11.35
N ARG A 28 2.27 -6.74 -11.68
CA ARG A 28 0.85 -6.40 -11.67
C ARG A 28 0.52 -5.98 -10.25
N GLY A 29 0.07 -4.73 -10.06
CA GLY A 29 -0.30 -4.21 -8.75
C GLY A 29 0.54 -3.07 -8.19
N GLN A 30 1.53 -2.54 -8.92
CA GLN A 30 2.30 -1.38 -8.45
C GLN A 30 1.77 -0.05 -9.01
N LEU A 31 1.93 1.01 -8.22
CA LEU A 31 1.76 2.41 -8.64
C LEU A 31 2.95 2.80 -9.54
N ARG A 32 2.69 3.43 -10.68
CA ARG A 32 3.73 3.85 -11.65
C ARG A 32 3.51 5.27 -12.10
N LEU A 33 4.60 5.92 -12.53
CA LEU A 33 4.55 7.16 -13.29
C LEU A 33 4.65 6.82 -14.77
N GLU A 34 3.60 7.11 -15.51
CA GLU A 34 3.56 7.00 -16.97
C GLU A 34 3.96 8.34 -17.60
N GLU A 35 4.57 8.32 -18.78
CA GLU A 35 5.04 9.51 -19.51
C GLU A 35 5.94 10.46 -18.67
N ALA A 36 6.72 9.89 -17.74
CA ALA A 36 7.64 10.64 -16.90
C ALA A 36 8.61 11.51 -17.72
N GLY A 37 8.83 12.75 -17.27
CA GLY A 37 9.66 13.72 -17.99
C GLY A 37 8.93 14.53 -19.07
N THR A 38 7.61 14.35 -19.22
CA THR A 38 6.78 15.12 -20.15
C THR A 38 5.70 15.94 -19.42
N PRO A 39 5.07 16.92 -20.08
CA PRO A 39 3.90 17.63 -19.54
C PRO A 39 2.64 16.76 -19.36
N ARG A 40 2.65 15.51 -19.83
CA ARG A 40 1.52 14.57 -19.77
C ARG A 40 1.74 13.48 -18.74
N VAL A 41 2.66 13.65 -17.79
CA VAL A 41 2.92 12.67 -16.73
C VAL A 41 1.65 12.35 -15.92
N TYR A 42 1.39 11.07 -15.66
CA TYR A 42 0.26 10.64 -14.84
C TYR A 42 0.58 9.37 -14.06
N PHE A 43 -0.23 9.06 -13.04
CA PHE A 43 -0.10 7.80 -12.30
C PHE A 43 -0.87 6.68 -12.99
N SER A 44 -0.33 5.46 -12.99
CA SER A 44 -1.09 4.24 -13.27
C SER A 44 -1.05 3.30 -12.08
N TYR A 45 -2.11 2.51 -11.91
CA TYR A 45 -2.21 1.46 -10.89
C TYR A 45 -2.89 0.24 -11.49
N GLN A 46 -2.33 -0.94 -11.26
CA GLN A 46 -2.81 -2.21 -11.86
C GLN A 46 -2.92 -2.14 -13.39
N GLY A 47 -2.02 -1.40 -14.05
CA GLY A 47 -1.99 -1.26 -15.52
C GLY A 47 -3.08 -0.35 -16.10
N ARG A 48 -3.77 0.44 -15.26
CA ARG A 48 -4.78 1.41 -15.69
C ARG A 48 -4.37 2.81 -15.25
N ALA A 49 -4.66 3.81 -16.08
CA ALA A 49 -4.51 5.22 -15.68
C ALA A 49 -5.31 5.45 -14.38
N LEU A 50 -4.65 6.09 -13.41
CA LEU A 50 -5.19 6.37 -12.09
C LEU A 50 -5.55 7.85 -12.00
N LEU A 51 -6.85 8.12 -11.89
CA LEU A 51 -7.32 9.35 -11.27
C LEU A 51 -7.38 9.10 -9.77
N SER A 52 -6.44 9.69 -9.02
CA SER A 52 -6.46 9.64 -7.55
C SER A 52 -7.55 10.55 -7.02
N PHE A 53 -8.52 9.99 -6.31
CA PHE A 53 -9.69 10.71 -5.81
C PHE A 53 -10.00 10.32 -4.37
N GLY A 54 -9.97 11.32 -3.48
CA GLY A 54 -10.20 11.16 -2.04
C GLY A 54 -9.37 12.14 -1.20
N GLY A 55 -9.19 11.85 0.10
CA GLY A 55 -8.39 12.72 0.97
C GLY A 55 -8.51 12.41 2.47
N LEU A 56 -9.68 11.99 2.96
CA LEU A 56 -9.84 11.32 4.25
C LEU A 56 -9.73 9.79 4.05
N SER A 57 -9.45 8.96 5.05
CA SER A 57 -9.48 9.20 6.50
C SER A 57 -8.09 9.24 7.15
N ASP A 58 -7.66 10.45 7.54
CA ASP A 58 -6.36 10.70 8.17
C ASP A 58 -6.13 9.88 9.45
N PHE A 59 -7.22 9.53 10.13
CA PHE A 59 -7.24 8.89 11.45
C PHE A 59 -7.43 7.38 11.43
N ILE A 60 -7.51 6.78 10.23
CA ILE A 60 -7.84 5.36 10.10
C ILE A 60 -6.87 4.44 10.87
N PHE A 61 -5.59 4.80 10.99
CA PHE A 61 -4.60 3.98 11.71
C PHE A 61 -4.36 4.38 13.18
N TYR A 62 -5.00 5.44 13.69
CA TYR A 62 -4.82 5.86 15.08
C TYR A 62 -6.10 5.89 15.91
N ALA A 63 -7.27 6.09 15.29
CA ALA A 63 -8.53 6.04 15.99
C ALA A 63 -8.79 4.64 16.56
N SER A 64 -9.39 4.57 17.74
CA SER A 64 -9.91 3.32 18.30
C SER A 64 -11.24 2.96 17.61
N GLU A 65 -11.56 1.67 17.53
CA GLU A 65 -12.77 1.21 16.82
C GLU A 65 -14.08 1.71 17.45
N ASP A 66 -14.05 2.02 18.75
CA ASP A 66 -15.19 2.59 19.47
C ASP A 66 -15.35 4.11 19.30
N ALA A 67 -14.30 4.80 18.83
CA ALA A 67 -14.37 6.20 18.41
C ALA A 67 -14.67 6.33 16.90
N TYR A 68 -14.35 5.31 16.10
CA TYR A 68 -14.45 5.36 14.65
C TYR A 68 -14.63 3.98 14.01
N ASN A 69 -15.78 3.78 13.35
CA ASN A 69 -16.03 2.60 12.54
C ASN A 69 -15.39 2.74 11.14
N TRP A 70 -14.10 2.43 11.07
CA TRP A 70 -13.31 2.54 9.85
C TRP A 70 -13.78 1.61 8.72
N ARG A 71 -14.42 0.47 9.03
CA ARG A 71 -14.97 -0.44 8.03
C ARG A 71 -16.18 0.17 7.34
N LEU A 72 -17.12 0.72 8.12
CA LEU A 72 -18.28 1.44 7.60
C LEU A 72 -17.84 2.59 6.68
N TRP A 73 -16.85 3.36 7.12
CA TRP A 73 -16.31 4.44 6.30
C TRP A 73 -15.65 3.95 5.01
N ALA A 74 -14.85 2.89 5.07
CA ALA A 74 -14.17 2.34 3.89
C ALA A 74 -15.17 1.77 2.86
N ASP A 75 -16.24 1.13 3.33
CA ASP A 75 -17.31 0.63 2.48
C ASP A 75 -18.06 1.77 1.79
N TRP A 76 -18.45 2.80 2.55
CA TRP A 76 -19.07 4.01 2.02
C TRP A 76 -18.16 4.71 1.00
N ALA A 77 -16.87 4.84 1.32
CA ALA A 77 -15.88 5.49 0.45
C ALA A 77 -15.79 4.77 -0.91
N ALA A 78 -15.67 3.44 -0.89
CA ALA A 78 -15.60 2.63 -2.10
C ALA A 78 -16.89 2.71 -2.93
N GLU A 79 -18.06 2.69 -2.29
CA GLU A 79 -19.36 2.85 -2.95
C GLU A 79 -19.47 4.19 -3.70
N HIS A 80 -18.81 5.24 -3.19
CA HIS A 80 -18.82 6.59 -3.75
C HIS A 80 -17.60 6.90 -4.62
N GLY A 81 -16.84 5.86 -5.02
CA GLY A 81 -15.71 6.00 -5.96
C GLY A 81 -14.44 6.61 -5.38
N ILE A 82 -14.35 6.77 -4.05
CA ILE A 82 -13.10 7.17 -3.39
C ILE A 82 -12.13 5.98 -3.47
N ASN A 83 -10.96 6.24 -4.04
CA ASN A 83 -9.94 5.22 -4.29
C ASN A 83 -8.58 5.56 -3.65
N HIS A 84 -8.51 6.65 -2.89
CA HIS A 84 -7.29 7.15 -2.30
C HIS A 84 -7.55 7.76 -0.93
N VAL A 85 -6.71 7.42 0.05
CA VAL A 85 -6.77 7.96 1.41
C VAL A 85 -5.42 8.48 1.83
N ARG A 86 -5.45 9.61 2.53
CA ARG A 86 -4.35 10.04 3.37
C ARG A 86 -4.58 9.47 4.76
N ALA A 87 -3.52 8.97 5.38
CA ALA A 87 -3.61 8.33 6.68
C ALA A 87 -2.31 8.50 7.47
N TYR A 88 -2.42 8.75 8.76
CA TYR A 88 -1.28 8.87 9.66
C TYR A 88 -1.22 7.71 10.64
N PRO A 89 -0.04 7.21 11.00
CA PRO A 89 0.12 6.43 12.22
C PRO A 89 -0.17 7.31 13.46
N PRO A 90 -0.34 6.73 14.66
CA PRO A 90 -0.53 7.47 15.91
C PRO A 90 0.77 8.20 16.34
N LEU A 91 1.03 9.36 15.77
CA LEU A 91 2.27 10.14 15.98
C LEU A 91 2.33 10.91 17.30
N SER A 92 1.19 11.08 17.99
CA SER A 92 1.11 11.80 19.25
C SER A 92 0.08 11.15 20.16
N TRP A 93 0.52 10.59 21.30
CA TRP A 93 -0.40 9.97 22.25
C TRP A 93 -1.43 10.95 22.79
N LYS A 94 -1.03 12.21 23.03
CA LYS A 94 -1.93 13.28 23.50
C LYS A 94 -3.06 13.53 22.50
N HIS A 95 -2.71 13.64 21.22
CA HIS A 95 -3.69 13.88 20.17
C HIS A 95 -4.63 12.68 19.99
N VAL A 96 -4.08 11.48 19.98
CA VAL A 96 -4.86 10.25 19.77
C VAL A 96 -5.85 10.00 20.91
N GLU A 97 -5.46 10.26 22.16
CA GLU A 97 -6.36 10.14 23.30
C GLU A 97 -7.43 11.23 23.32
N ALA A 98 -7.06 12.48 23.00
CA ALA A 98 -8.03 13.56 22.84
C ALA A 98 -9.06 13.22 21.77
N PHE A 99 -8.61 12.77 20.59
CA PHE A 99 -9.49 12.34 19.51
C PHE A 99 -10.44 11.22 19.98
N ALA A 100 -9.93 10.20 20.68
CA ALA A 100 -10.78 9.12 21.18
C ALA A 100 -11.86 9.64 22.14
N GLY A 101 -11.48 10.49 23.12
CA GLY A 101 -12.41 11.06 24.08
C GLY A 101 -13.47 11.98 23.46
N GLU A 102 -13.05 12.85 22.53
CA GLU A 102 -13.94 13.78 21.81
C GLU A 102 -14.96 13.05 20.91
N ASN A 103 -14.64 11.83 20.46
CA ASN A 103 -15.50 11.01 19.61
C ASN A 103 -16.22 9.89 20.38
N GLY A 104 -16.29 9.99 21.72
CA GLY A 104 -17.05 9.04 22.56
C GLY A 104 -16.41 7.67 22.75
N GLY A 105 -15.15 7.48 22.33
CA GLY A 105 -14.37 6.27 22.54
C GLY A 105 -13.57 6.26 23.85
N SER A 106 -12.93 5.14 24.15
CA SER A 106 -12.10 4.99 25.35
C SER A 106 -10.62 5.26 25.08
N THR A 107 -10.00 6.10 25.92
CA THR A 107 -8.55 6.32 25.92
C THR A 107 -7.75 5.07 26.30
N THR A 108 -8.38 4.05 26.90
CA THR A 108 -7.73 2.77 27.23
C THR A 108 -7.70 1.78 26.07
N ARG A 109 -8.45 2.06 24.99
CA ARG A 109 -8.56 1.22 23.78
C ARG A 109 -7.72 1.72 22.61
N VAL A 110 -7.03 2.84 22.78
CA VAL A 110 -6.07 3.33 21.78
C VAL A 110 -4.86 2.40 21.72
N LEU A 111 -4.32 2.19 20.52
CA LEU A 111 -3.13 1.36 20.31
C LEU A 111 -2.01 2.22 19.70
N PHE A 112 -0.80 2.04 20.19
CA PHE A 112 0.42 2.68 19.69
C PHE A 112 1.36 1.66 19.05
N PRO A 113 2.29 2.08 18.15
CA PRO A 113 3.09 1.16 17.33
C PRO A 113 4.19 0.46 18.13
N TYR A 114 4.53 1.01 19.29
CA TYR A 114 5.54 0.52 20.20
C TYR A 114 4.90 0.24 21.56
N VAL A 115 5.48 -0.68 22.33
CA VAL A 115 5.05 -0.92 23.71
C VAL A 115 5.52 0.22 24.61
N GLU A 116 4.75 0.51 25.64
CA GLU A 116 5.23 1.41 26.69
C GLU A 116 6.33 0.74 27.52
N VAL A 117 7.26 1.55 28.03
CA VAL A 117 8.28 1.06 28.97
C VAL A 117 7.64 0.54 30.26
N GLU A 118 6.58 1.21 30.69
CA GLU A 118 5.70 0.83 31.80
C GLU A 118 4.24 1.13 31.41
N PRO A 119 3.27 0.27 31.77
CA PRO A 119 1.86 0.51 31.45
C PRO A 119 1.36 1.88 31.94
N GLY A 120 0.79 2.68 31.04
CA GLY A 120 0.25 4.01 31.31
C GLY A 120 1.28 5.13 31.33
N SER A 121 2.58 4.85 31.16
CA SER A 121 3.64 5.86 31.25
C SER A 121 3.69 6.84 30.06
N ARG A 122 3.12 6.47 28.92
CA ARG A 122 3.21 7.19 27.63
C ARG A 122 4.65 7.48 27.18
N LYS A 123 5.59 6.65 27.65
CA LYS A 123 6.97 6.54 27.20
C LYS A 123 7.12 5.21 26.50
N PHE A 124 7.63 5.22 25.26
CA PHE A 124 7.62 4.03 24.39
C PHE A 124 9.03 3.46 24.18
N ASP A 125 9.17 2.14 24.20
CA ASP A 125 10.40 1.46 23.79
C ASP A 125 10.40 1.26 22.26
N LEU A 126 11.15 2.10 21.55
CA LEU A 126 11.23 2.10 20.09
C LEU A 126 11.85 0.83 19.49
N ARG A 127 12.44 -0.05 20.32
CA ARG A 127 12.99 -1.35 19.87
C ARG A 127 11.95 -2.47 19.94
N ARG A 128 10.78 -2.21 20.53
CA ARG A 128 9.76 -3.21 20.81
C ARG A 128 8.42 -2.80 20.20
N PHE A 129 8.11 -3.40 19.07
CA PHE A 129 6.81 -3.21 18.43
C PHE A 129 5.67 -3.74 19.30
N ASN A 130 4.54 -3.05 19.26
CA ASN A 130 3.29 -3.53 19.84
C ASN A 130 2.58 -4.45 18.83
N PRO A 131 2.55 -5.77 19.04
CA PRO A 131 1.96 -6.70 18.07
C PRO A 131 0.46 -6.46 17.85
N ALA A 132 -0.27 -5.97 18.84
CA ALA A 132 -1.70 -5.68 18.71
C ALA A 132 -1.94 -4.53 17.71
N TYR A 133 -1.15 -3.47 17.79
CA TYR A 133 -1.22 -2.36 16.84
C TYR A 133 -0.93 -2.82 15.42
N TRP A 134 0.18 -3.52 15.21
CA TRP A 134 0.62 -3.92 13.87
C TRP A 134 -0.27 -4.99 13.23
N LYS A 135 -0.88 -5.85 14.05
CA LYS A 135 -1.92 -6.76 13.58
C LYS A 135 -3.12 -5.97 13.03
N ARG A 136 -3.65 -5.01 13.82
CA ARG A 136 -4.76 -4.15 13.37
C ARG A 136 -4.39 -3.31 12.15
N PHE A 137 -3.20 -2.73 12.12
CA PHE A 137 -2.69 -1.96 10.98
C PHE A 137 -2.70 -2.79 9.69
N ARG A 138 -2.19 -4.03 9.75
CA ARG A 138 -2.23 -4.97 8.63
C ARG A 138 -3.65 -5.26 8.17
N GLU A 139 -4.55 -5.59 9.10
CA GLU A 139 -5.96 -5.87 8.79
C GLU A 139 -6.63 -4.68 8.08
N GLN A 140 -6.33 -3.46 8.53
CA GLN A 140 -6.83 -2.24 7.90
C GLN A 140 -6.25 -2.04 6.49
N CYS A 141 -4.95 -2.27 6.30
CA CYS A 141 -4.32 -2.21 4.98
C CYS A 141 -4.94 -3.20 4.00
N GLU A 142 -5.08 -4.46 4.40
CA GLU A 142 -5.65 -5.53 3.58
C GLU A 142 -7.12 -5.25 3.24
N TYR A 143 -7.89 -4.74 4.18
CA TYR A 143 -9.28 -4.36 3.95
C TYR A 143 -9.41 -3.20 2.97
N LEU A 144 -8.66 -2.10 3.17
CA LEU A 144 -8.67 -0.96 2.25
C LEU A 144 -8.23 -1.37 0.84
N GLN A 145 -7.19 -2.21 0.74
CA GLN A 145 -6.76 -2.76 -0.54
C GLN A 145 -7.89 -3.57 -1.22
N SER A 146 -8.63 -4.39 -0.46
CA SER A 146 -9.76 -5.17 -0.99
C SER A 146 -10.91 -4.28 -1.50
N ARG A 147 -11.00 -3.03 -1.01
CA ARG A 147 -11.94 -2.00 -1.46
C ARG A 147 -11.42 -1.14 -2.62
N GLY A 148 -10.22 -1.45 -3.14
CA GLY A 148 -9.59 -0.69 -4.22
C GLY A 148 -9.04 0.67 -3.77
N ILE A 149 -8.85 0.85 -2.46
CA ILE A 149 -8.37 2.10 -1.87
C ILE A 149 -6.84 2.04 -1.71
N ILE A 150 -6.17 3.01 -2.31
CA ILE A 150 -4.73 3.23 -2.18
C ILE A 150 -4.45 4.06 -0.93
N ILE A 151 -3.54 3.58 -0.10
CA ILE A 151 -3.12 4.25 1.13
C ILE A 151 -1.90 5.12 0.84
N HIS A 152 -2.06 6.43 0.98
CA HIS A 152 -0.96 7.38 1.11
C HIS A 152 -0.64 7.55 2.59
N LEU A 153 0.32 6.75 3.05
CA LEU A 153 0.76 6.75 4.44
C LEU A 153 1.66 7.97 4.70
N LEU A 154 1.15 8.89 5.51
CA LEU A 154 1.84 10.11 5.90
C LEU A 154 2.57 9.83 7.20
N MET A 155 3.87 9.67 7.08
CA MET A 155 4.67 9.28 8.23
C MET A 155 4.86 10.49 9.17
N TRP A 156 4.98 11.71 8.65
CA TRP A 156 5.20 12.95 9.40
C TRP A 156 4.12 13.97 8.98
N ASN A 157 3.61 14.74 9.94
CA ASN A 157 2.79 15.93 9.67
C ASN A 157 3.66 17.18 9.88
N GLY A 158 3.50 18.19 9.03
CA GLY A 158 4.24 19.46 9.09
C GLY A 158 3.68 20.41 10.14
#